data_AF-A0A7C5J4Y6-F1
#
_entry.id   AF-A0A7C5J4Y6-F1
#
_cell.length_a   1.000
_cell.length_b   1.000
_cell.length_c   1.000
_cell.angle_alpha   90.00
_cell.angle_beta   90.00
_cell.angle_gamma   90.00
#
_symmetry.space_group_name_H-M   'P 1'
#
loop_
_entity.id
_entity.type
_entity.pdbx_description
1 polymer ?
#
loop_
_entity_poly.entity_id
_entity_poly.type
_entity_poly.pdbx_seq_one_letter_code
_entity_poly.pdbx_strand_id
1 'polypeptide(L)'
;MSRKKKTPKRLTKRQRKALEGKGKSGAAAHIHCVACGAHLHQHQFTGRPSTARWVRCQHGSTFPSCVGCVTETKRRLDEHDRTGRPVQTAAAWH
;
A
#
# COMPACT_ATOMS: atom_id res chain seq x y z
N MET A 1 28.61 8.79 -52.13
CA MET A 1 27.35 8.46 -51.42
C MET A 1 27.62 8.36 -49.91
N SER A 2 27.59 9.46 -49.16
CA SER A 2 27.90 9.46 -47.72
C SER A 2 26.65 9.26 -46.86
N ARG A 3 26.57 8.11 -46.16
CA ARG A 3 25.51 7.81 -45.18
C ARG A 3 25.72 8.65 -43.91
N LYS A 4 24.91 9.69 -43.70
CA LYS A 4 24.87 10.47 -42.45
C LYS A 4 24.38 9.57 -41.30
N LYS A 5 25.27 9.21 -40.36
CA LYS A 5 24.89 8.51 -39.12
C LYS A 5 24.18 9.52 -38.18
N LYS A 6 22.93 9.22 -37.81
CA LYS A 6 22.16 10.01 -36.82
C LYS A 6 22.77 9.81 -35.43
N THR A 7 23.19 10.91 -34.80
CA THR A 7 23.61 10.97 -33.39
C THR A 7 22.42 10.59 -32.48
N PRO A 8 22.62 9.80 -31.42
CA PRO A 8 21.54 9.47 -30.51
C PRO A 8 21.12 10.71 -29.73
N LYS A 9 19.80 11.00 -29.73
CA LYS A 9 19.20 12.08 -28.95
C LYS A 9 19.48 11.81 -27.47
N ARG A 10 20.14 12.74 -26.78
CA ARG A 10 20.29 12.71 -25.32
C ARG A 10 18.91 12.76 -24.69
N LEU A 11 18.47 11.64 -24.12
CA LEU A 11 17.18 11.55 -23.44
C LEU A 11 17.15 12.52 -22.25
N THR A 12 16.12 13.36 -22.23
CA THR A 12 15.86 14.26 -21.11
C THR A 12 15.59 13.44 -19.85
N LYS A 13 15.81 14.04 -18.66
CA LYS A 13 15.57 13.37 -17.37
C LYS A 13 14.15 12.78 -17.26
N ARG A 14 13.15 13.45 -17.85
CA ARG A 14 11.76 12.98 -17.93
C ARG A 14 11.59 11.72 -18.79
N GLN A 15 12.30 11.62 -19.92
CA GLN A 15 12.23 10.46 -20.80
C GLN A 15 12.95 9.24 -20.23
N ARG A 16 14.04 9.45 -19.46
CA ARG A 16 14.67 8.36 -18.68
C ARG A 16 13.71 7.76 -17.67
N LYS A 17 12.99 8.59 -16.89
CA LYS A 17 11.98 8.11 -15.93
C LYS A 17 10.81 7.34 -16.55
N ALA A 18 10.45 7.64 -17.80
CA ALA A 18 9.39 6.91 -18.49
C ALA A 18 9.85 5.54 -19.04
N LEU A 19 11.14 5.42 -19.38
CA LEU A 19 11.77 4.18 -19.83
C LEU A 19 12.19 3.27 -18.68
N GLU A 20 12.47 3.83 -17.50
CA GLU A 20 12.54 3.10 -16.22
C GLU A 20 11.14 2.70 -15.76
N GLY A 21 10.40 2.01 -16.63
CA GLY A 21 9.07 1.50 -16.37
C GLY A 21 9.05 0.83 -15.01
N LYS A 22 8.38 1.49 -14.04
CA LYS A 22 7.97 1.02 -12.70
C LYS A 22 8.52 -0.35 -12.31
N GLY A 23 9.83 -0.44 -12.18
CA GLY A 23 10.54 -1.67 -11.87
C GLY A 23 10.65 -1.80 -10.36
N LYS A 24 9.87 -2.74 -9.82
CA LYS A 24 10.11 -3.44 -8.54
C LYS A 24 10.29 -2.57 -7.30
N SER A 25 9.19 -2.31 -6.59
CA SER A 25 9.25 -2.14 -5.14
C SER A 25 9.06 -3.50 -4.48
N GLY A 26 10.14 -4.29 -4.39
CA GLY A 26 10.32 -5.23 -3.27
C GLY A 26 10.60 -4.45 -1.97
N ALA A 27 9.90 -3.34 -1.77
CA ALA A 27 9.91 -2.59 -0.54
C ALA A 27 9.11 -3.44 0.44
N ALA A 28 9.73 -3.84 1.55
CA ALA A 28 8.99 -4.35 2.69
C ALA A 28 7.87 -3.33 2.98
N ALA A 29 6.65 -3.65 2.55
CA ALA A 29 5.52 -2.75 2.71
C ALA A 29 5.36 -2.55 4.21
N HIS A 30 5.53 -1.31 4.69
CA HIS A 30 5.25 -0.99 6.09
C HIS A 30 3.72 -1.05 6.23
N ILE A 31 3.22 -2.20 6.66
CA ILE A 31 1.78 -2.44 6.82
C ILE A 31 1.45 -2.01 8.25
N HIS A 32 0.64 -0.97 8.45
CA HIS A 32 0.25 -0.51 9.79
C HIS A 32 -1.20 -0.87 10.09
N CYS A 33 -1.50 -1.25 11.33
CA CYS A 33 -2.89 -1.46 11.75
C CYS A 33 -3.67 -0.14 11.63
N VAL A 34 -4.79 -0.13 10.91
CA VAL A 34 -5.62 1.06 10.73
C VAL A 34 -6.16 1.62 12.05
N ALA A 35 -6.46 0.74 13.01
CA ALA A 35 -7.06 1.14 14.27
C ALA A 35 -6.06 1.68 15.29
N CYS A 36 -4.93 0.99 15.48
CA CYS A 36 -3.95 1.36 16.51
C CYS A 36 -2.66 1.97 15.96
N GLY A 37 -2.33 1.83 14.67
CA GLY A 37 -1.11 2.36 14.07
C GLY A 37 0.13 1.46 14.21
N ALA A 38 0.01 0.33 14.93
CA ALA A 38 1.11 -0.61 15.13
C ALA A 38 1.62 -1.18 13.81
N HIS A 39 2.94 -1.34 13.69
CA HIS A 39 3.55 -1.98 12.53
C HIS A 39 3.26 -3.49 12.49
N LEU A 40 2.79 -3.96 11.35
CA LEU A 40 2.46 -5.34 11.03
C LEU A 40 3.41 -5.83 9.95
N HIS A 41 4.03 -6.97 10.21
CA HIS A 41 4.90 -7.61 9.23
C HIS A 41 4.09 -8.52 8.32
N GLN A 42 4.53 -8.68 7.08
CA GLN A 42 3.84 -9.54 6.10
C GLN A 42 3.67 -10.99 6.59
N HIS A 43 4.65 -11.52 7.34
CA HIS A 43 4.57 -12.87 7.93
C HIS A 43 3.45 -13.02 8.97
N GLN A 44 2.96 -11.92 9.58
CA GLN A 44 1.88 -11.97 10.56
C GLN A 44 0.50 -12.24 9.93
N PHE A 45 0.36 -11.98 8.63
CA PHE A 45 -0.87 -12.25 7.88
C PHE A 45 -0.94 -13.70 7.37
N THR A 46 0.21 -14.33 7.11
CA THR A 46 0.31 -15.69 6.58
C THR A 46 0.70 -16.73 7.63
N GLY A 47 1.29 -16.29 8.75
CA GLY A 47 1.72 -17.15 9.85
C GLY A 47 0.56 -17.85 10.56
N ARG A 48 0.85 -18.99 11.17
CA ARG A 48 -0.05 -19.70 12.10
C ARG A 48 0.61 -19.71 13.48
N PRO A 49 0.04 -19.05 14.51
CA PRO A 49 -1.21 -18.27 14.48
C PRO A 49 -1.06 -16.93 13.73
N SER A 50 -2.12 -16.48 13.06
CA SER A 50 -2.12 -15.18 12.39
C SER A 50 -2.37 -14.07 13.40
N THR A 51 -1.40 -13.18 13.57
CA THR A 51 -1.48 -12.02 14.48
C THR A 51 -1.98 -10.76 13.77
N ALA A 52 -2.15 -10.81 12.44
CA ALA A 52 -2.73 -9.76 11.63
C ALA A 52 -3.77 -10.31 10.63
N ARG A 53 -4.75 -9.47 10.27
CA ARG A 53 -5.84 -9.78 9.35
C ARG A 53 -6.12 -8.62 8.40
N TRP A 54 -6.52 -8.98 7.19
CA TRP A 54 -7.08 -8.04 6.22
C TRP A 54 -8.59 -7.95 6.43
N VAL A 55 -9.10 -6.75 6.66
CA VAL A 55 -10.53 -6.45 6.79
C VAL A 55 -10.96 -5.70 5.54
N ARG A 56 -12.11 -6.06 4.97
CA ARG A 56 -12.63 -5.46 3.74
C ARG A 56 -13.84 -4.60 4.05
N CYS A 57 -13.92 -3.41 3.45
CA CYS A 57 -15.13 -2.59 3.49
C CYS A 57 -16.11 -2.98 2.38
N GLN A 58 -17.35 -2.49 2.43
CA GLN A 58 -18.38 -2.82 1.44
C GLN A 58 -18.05 -2.31 0.03
N HIS A 59 -17.28 -1.22 -0.07
CA HIS A 59 -16.76 -0.69 -1.34
C HIS A 59 -15.67 -1.57 -1.97
N GLY A 60 -15.19 -2.59 -1.25
CA GLY A 60 -14.25 -3.57 -1.75
C GLY A 60 -12.78 -3.31 -1.42
N SER A 61 -12.45 -2.19 -0.80
CA SER A 61 -11.09 -1.86 -0.32
C SER A 61 -10.69 -2.71 0.88
N THR A 62 -9.41 -3.08 0.97
CA THR A 62 -8.86 -3.89 2.07
C THR A 62 -7.95 -3.08 2.96
N PHE A 63 -8.07 -3.32 4.26
CA PHE A 63 -7.39 -2.58 5.32
C PHE A 63 -6.70 -3.55 6.30
N PRO A 64 -5.45 -3.28 6.66
CA PRO A 64 -4.71 -4.09 7.62
C PRO A 64 -5.13 -3.82 9.07
N SER A 65 -5.29 -4.89 9.85
CA SER A 65 -5.64 -4.83 11.27
C SER A 65 -4.90 -5.89 12.06
N CYS A 66 -4.43 -5.58 13.28
CA CYS A 66 -3.96 -6.61 14.20
C CYS A 66 -5.16 -7.37 14.79
N VAL A 67 -4.95 -8.60 15.26
CA VAL A 67 -6.03 -9.42 15.84
C VAL A 67 -6.77 -8.73 17.00
N GLY A 68 -6.07 -7.92 17.79
CA GLY A 68 -6.68 -7.17 18.90
C GLY A 68 -7.56 -6.00 18.48
N CYS A 69 -7.41 -5.48 17.26
CA CYS A 69 -8.13 -4.30 16.79
C CYS A 69 -9.11 -4.60 15.65
N VAL A 70 -9.42 -5.86 15.37
CA VAL A 70 -10.35 -6.24 14.28
C VAL A 70 -11.73 -5.60 14.49
N THR A 71 -12.27 -5.64 15.70
CA THR A 71 -13.59 -5.06 16.03
C THR A 71 -13.61 -3.55 15.81
N GLU A 72 -12.60 -2.85 16.31
CA GLU A 72 -12.48 -1.39 16.13
C GLU A 72 -12.26 -1.03 14.65
N THR A 73 -11.46 -1.82 13.93
CA THR A 73 -11.25 -1.62 12.50
C THR A 73 -12.57 -1.77 11.75
N LYS A 74 -13.35 -2.82 12.02
CA LYS A 74 -14.68 -3.00 11.43
C LYS A 74 -15.59 -1.80 11.70
N ARG A 75 -15.67 -1.32 12.94
CA ARG A 75 -16.46 -0.13 13.28
C ARG A 75 -16.07 1.11 12.45
N ARG A 76 -14.77 1.34 12.26
CA ARG A 76 -14.28 2.45 11.43
C ARG A 76 -14.58 2.25 9.94
N LEU A 77 -14.56 1.01 9.46
CA LEU A 77 -14.97 0.68 8.10
C LEU A 77 -16.48 0.84 7.91
N ASP A 78 -17.29 0.44 8.89
CA ASP A 78 -18.75 0.61 8.85
C ASP A 78 -19.12 2.10 8.81
N GLU A 79 -18.41 2.94 9.57
CA GLU A 79 -18.60 4.40 9.53
C GLU A 79 -18.16 5.00 8.18
N HIS A 80 -17.05 4.53 7.61
CA HIS A 80 -16.63 4.87 6.25
C HIS A 80 -17.68 4.46 5.21
N ASP A 81 -18.23 3.25 5.32
CA ASP A 81 -19.23 2.71 4.40
C ASP A 81 -20.55 3.48 4.50
N ARG A 82 -20.96 3.84 5.72
CA ARG A 82 -22.19 4.60 5.98
C ARG A 82 -22.12 6.06 5.52
N THR A 83 -20.97 6.71 5.71
CA THR A 83 -20.83 8.16 5.47
C THR A 83 -20.17 8.51 4.14
N GLY A 84 -19.52 7.54 3.48
CA GLY A 84 -18.67 7.76 2.32
C GLY A 84 -17.40 8.57 2.62
N ARG A 85 -17.13 8.90 3.89
CA ARG A 85 -15.93 9.65 4.30
C ARG A 85 -14.72 8.73 4.39
N PRO A 86 -13.48 9.23 4.22
CA PRO A 86 -12.28 8.41 4.35
C PRO A 86 -12.21 7.65 5.69
N VAL A 87 -11.68 6.42 5.66
CA VAL A 87 -11.44 5.62 6.88
C VAL A 87 -10.51 6.38 7.83
N GLN A 88 -10.90 6.49 9.09
CA GLN A 88 -10.08 7.12 10.10
C GLN A 88 -8.92 6.19 10.51
N THR A 89 -7.73 6.47 10.00
CA THR A 89 -6.51 5.72 10.33
C THR A 89 -5.78 6.33 11.51
N ALA A 90 -5.30 5.51 12.44
CA ALA A 90 -4.39 5.96 13.49
C ALA A 90 -3.01 6.34 12.91
N ALA A 91 -2.30 7.21 13.62
CA ALA A 91 -0.91 7.53 13.29
C ALA A 91 -0.04 6.29 13.44
N ALA A 92 0.81 6.03 12.45
CA ALA A 92 1.76 4.92 12.51
C ALA A 92 2.80 5.16 13.61
N TRP A 93 3.02 4.17 14.46
CA TRP A 93 4.07 4.18 15.48
C TRP A 93 4.91 2.91 15.38
N HIS A 94 6.21 3.07 15.68
CA HIS A 94 7.25 2.07 15.48
C HIS A 94 7.85 1.68 16.84
#